data_AF-A0A2Z6IV09-F1
#
_entry.id   AF-A0A2Z6IV09-F1
#
_cell.length_a   1.000
_cell.length_b   1.000
_cell.length_c   1.000
_cell.angle_alpha   90.00
_cell.angle_beta   90.00
_cell.angle_gamma   90.00
#
_symmetry.space_group_name_H-M   'P 1'
#
loop_
_entity.id
_entity.type
_entity.pdbx_description
1 polymer ?
#
loop_
_entity_poly.entity_id
_entity_poly.type
_entity_poly.pdbx_seq_one_letter_code
_entity_poly.pdbx_strand_id
1 'polypeptide(L)'
;MPQPGNPLPPAVVNTWRLSVGTSLFVIDILADGSWRPAYIAPKRLGGWTMDVLPNMPPTLVDIAPSVRTWARQYGANVTNRRTPARRFPAQTASSNRTPE
;
A
#
# COMPACT_ATOMS: atom_id res chain seq x y z
N MET A 1 -1.11 -35.24 -1.17
CA MET A 1 -1.94 -34.22 -0.48
C MET A 1 -1.44 -32.86 -0.95
N PRO A 2 -2.28 -31.98 -1.53
CA PRO A 2 -1.81 -30.64 -1.90
C PRO A 2 -1.45 -29.89 -0.61
N GLN A 3 -0.27 -29.24 -0.60
CA GLN A 3 0.13 -28.32 0.46
C GLN A 3 -1.02 -27.35 0.72
N PRO A 4 -1.40 -27.07 1.99
CA PRO A 4 -2.32 -25.98 2.28
C PRO A 4 -1.69 -24.72 1.70
N GLY A 5 -2.24 -24.28 0.57
CA GLY A 5 -1.70 -23.17 -0.20
C GLY A 5 -1.54 -21.99 0.72
N ASN A 6 -0.33 -21.41 0.71
CA ASN A 6 -0.09 -20.12 1.37
C ASN A 6 -1.29 -19.21 1.06
N PRO A 7 -2.01 -18.69 2.06
CA PRO A 7 -3.16 -17.84 1.78
C PRO A 7 -2.67 -16.70 0.88
N LEU A 8 -3.29 -16.58 -0.29
CA LEU A 8 -2.93 -15.52 -1.23
C LEU A 8 -2.99 -14.18 -0.47
N PRO A 9 -1.97 -13.31 -0.60
CA PRO A 9 -2.02 -12.03 0.05
C PRO A 9 -3.30 -11.31 -0.38
N PRO A 10 -4.02 -10.68 0.56
CA PRO A 10 -5.26 -9.98 0.25
C PRO A 10 -5.06 -9.02 -0.93
N ALA A 11 -5.99 -9.05 -1.89
CA ALA A 11 -5.91 -8.19 -3.07
C ALA A 11 -6.00 -6.71 -2.66
N VAL A 12 -5.20 -5.86 -3.28
CA VAL A 12 -5.31 -4.40 -3.10
C VAL A 12 -6.52 -3.90 -3.87
N VAL A 13 -7.47 -3.29 -3.18
CA VAL A 13 -8.71 -2.74 -3.77
C VAL A 13 -8.58 -1.25 -4.10
N ASN A 14 -7.76 -0.52 -3.35
CA ASN A 14 -7.62 0.91 -3.51
C ASN A 14 -6.25 1.38 -3.00
N THR A 15 -5.65 2.37 -3.68
CA THR A 15 -4.37 2.94 -3.25
C THR A 15 -4.55 4.43 -3.00
N TRP A 16 -4.20 4.87 -1.79
CA TRP A 16 -4.17 6.27 -1.43
C TRP A 16 -2.75 6.81 -1.57
N ARG A 17 -2.61 7.97 -2.21
CA ARG A 17 -1.36 8.71 -2.25
C ARG A 17 -1.55 10.01 -1.48
N LEU A 18 -0.69 10.25 -0.51
CA LEU A 18 -0.74 11.42 0.35
C LEU A 18 0.58 12.17 0.23
N SER A 19 0.53 13.48 0.17
CA SER A 19 1.70 14.33 0.35
C SER A 19 1.60 15.02 1.70
N VAL A 20 2.67 14.93 2.50
CA VAL A 20 2.80 15.60 3.79
C VAL A 20 4.14 16.32 3.82
N GLY A 21 4.11 17.64 3.64
CA GLY A 21 5.32 18.43 3.41
C GLY A 21 6.06 17.95 2.15
N THR A 22 7.32 17.54 2.29
CA THR A 22 8.17 17.00 1.21
C THR A 22 8.11 15.47 1.10
N SER A 23 7.39 14.81 2.00
CA SER A 23 7.27 13.36 2.03
C SER A 23 5.98 12.89 1.37
N LEU A 24 6.03 11.70 0.78
CA LEU A 24 4.91 11.03 0.17
C LEU A 24 4.56 9.77 0.97
N PHE A 25 3.28 9.48 1.14
CA PHE A 25 2.81 8.20 1.67
C PHE A 25 1.97 7.51 0.61
N VAL A 26 2.15 6.20 0.50
CA VAL A 26 1.35 5.31 -0.33
C VAL A 26 0.69 4.30 0.60
N ILE A 27 -0.64 4.21 0.56
CA ILE A 27 -1.39 3.31 1.43
C ILE A 27 -2.24 2.42 0.55
N ASP A 28 -1.89 1.14 0.51
CA ASP A 28 -2.71 0.12 -0.11
C ASP A 28 -3.77 -0.34 0.87
N ILE A 29 -5.02 -0.30 0.42
CA ILE A 29 -6.17 -0.83 1.14
C ILE A 29 -6.45 -2.20 0.56
N LEU A 30 -6.46 -3.20 1.42
CA LEU A 30 -6.70 -4.59 1.06
C LEU A 30 -8.19 -4.92 1.05
N ALA A 31 -8.56 -6.01 0.39
CA ALA A 31 -9.93 -6.49 0.30
C ALA A 31 -10.55 -6.86 1.66
N ASP A 32 -9.73 -7.22 2.64
CA ASP A 32 -10.14 -7.47 4.03
C ASP A 32 -10.28 -6.16 4.85
N GLY A 33 -10.05 -5.00 4.23
CA GLY A 33 -10.11 -3.69 4.85
C GLY A 33 -8.85 -3.26 5.58
N SER A 34 -7.85 -4.14 5.72
CA SER A 34 -6.55 -3.82 6.34
C SER A 34 -5.70 -2.91 5.44
N TRP A 35 -4.77 -2.17 6.04
CA TRP A 35 -3.99 -1.16 5.32
C TRP A 35 -2.50 -1.48 5.35
N ARG A 36 -1.82 -1.23 4.24
CA ARG A 36 -0.37 -1.36 4.10
C ARG A 36 0.22 0.01 3.76
N PRO A 37 0.57 0.81 4.79
CA PRO A 37 1.21 2.10 4.57
C PRO A 37 2.69 1.94 4.23
N ALA A 38 3.15 2.74 3.28
CA ALA A 38 4.55 2.95 2.97
C ALA A 38 4.84 4.45 2.94
N TYR A 39 6.00 4.81 3.47
CA TYR A 39 6.54 6.15 3.53
C TYR A 39 7.63 6.31 2.48
N ILE A 40 7.63 7.43 1.77
CA ILE A 40 8.64 7.78 0.78
C ILE A 40 9.13 9.20 1.06
N ALA A 41 10.42 9.36 1.27
CA ALA A 41 10.99 10.67 1.60
C ALA A 41 12.33 10.94 0.93
N PRO A 42 12.66 12.22 0.70
CA PRO A 42 13.95 12.58 0.15
C PRO A 42 15.08 12.27 1.15
N LYS A 43 16.19 11.72 0.65
CA LYS A 43 17.43 11.54 1.42
C LYS A 43 18.27 12.82 1.38
N ARG A 44 19.10 13.03 2.42
CA ARG A 44 19.94 14.24 2.55
C ARG A 44 20.97 14.43 1.43
N LEU A 45 21.39 13.35 0.75
CA LEU A 45 22.42 13.36 -0.30
C LEU A 45 21.84 13.22 -1.73
N GLY A 46 20.54 13.48 -1.89
CA GLY A 46 19.82 13.21 -3.13
C GLY A 46 19.31 11.76 -3.19
N GLY A 47 18.17 11.58 -3.87
CA GLY A 47 17.46 10.31 -3.95
C GLY A 47 16.32 10.18 -2.93
N TRP A 48 15.58 9.08 -3.06
CA TRP A 48 14.40 8.78 -2.25
C TRP A 48 14.65 7.54 -1.39
N THR A 49 14.12 7.54 -0.17
CA THR A 49 13.96 6.33 0.66
C THR A 49 12.52 5.87 0.59
N MET A 50 12.31 4.57 0.68
CA MET A 50 10.99 3.98 0.88
C MET A 50 11.07 3.08 2.11
N ASP A 51 10.18 3.31 3.06
CA ASP A 51 10.08 2.54 4.30
C ASP A 51 8.65 2.00 4.42
N VAL A 52 8.53 0.68 4.57
CA VAL A 52 7.24 0.03 4.82
C VAL A 52 6.90 0.20 6.29
N LEU A 53 5.75 0.80 6.56
CA LEU A 53 5.26 1.01 7.91
C LEU A 53 4.46 -0.21 8.38
N PRO A 54 4.25 -0.37 9.70
CA PRO A 54 3.44 -1.47 10.23
C PRO A 54 2.05 -1.49 9.59
N ASN A 55 1.60 -2.69 9.22
CA ASN A 55 0.26 -2.89 8.69
C ASN A 55 -0.78 -2.47 9.73
N MET A 56 -1.82 -1.77 9.28
CA MET A 56 -2.92 -1.37 10.16
C MET A 56 -4.06 -2.38 10.05
N PRO A 57 -4.75 -2.64 11.17
CA PRO A 57 -5.94 -3.49 11.16
C PRO A 57 -7.04 -2.86 10.31
N PRO A 58 -8.05 -3.65 9.90
CA PRO A 58 -9.20 -3.13 9.18
C PRO A 58 -9.90 -2.00 9.94
N THR A 59 -10.21 -0.90 9.26
CA THR A 59 -11.09 0.14 9.81
C THR A 59 -12.55 -0.18 9.49
N LEU A 60 -13.43 -0.05 10.48
CA LEU A 60 -14.90 -0.15 10.31
C LEU A 60 -15.53 1.17 9.80
N VAL A 61 -14.74 2.24 9.73
CA VAL A 61 -15.16 3.60 9.35
C VAL A 61 -14.68 3.93 7.92
N ASP A 62 -15.34 4.90 7.27
CA ASP A 62 -14.93 5.46 5.98
C ASP A 62 -13.40 5.63 5.86
N ILE A 63 -12.84 4.98 4.84
CA ILE A 63 -11.39 4.87 4.65
C ILE A 63 -10.75 6.25 4.38
N ALA A 64 -11.42 7.10 3.61
CA ALA A 64 -10.90 8.40 3.19
C ALA A 64 -10.57 9.36 4.36
N PRO A 65 -11.50 9.66 5.29
CA PRO A 65 -11.20 10.47 6.46
C PRO A 65 -10.20 9.80 7.40
N SER A 66 -10.28 8.47 7.58
CA SER A 66 -9.33 7.74 8.43
C SER A 66 -7.90 7.84 7.91
N VAL A 67 -7.70 7.74 6.58
CA VAL A 67 -6.38 7.88 5.93
C VAL A 67 -5.82 9.28 6.17
N ARG A 68 -6.67 10.31 6.06
CA ARG A 68 -6.26 11.70 6.30
C ARG A 68 -5.92 11.95 7.77
N THR A 69 -6.72 11.44 8.70
CA THR A 69 -6.47 11.55 10.15
C THR A 69 -5.18 10.86 10.54
N TRP A 70 -4.94 9.65 10.03
CA TRP A 70 -3.69 8.93 10.23
C TRP A 70 -2.48 9.72 9.71
N ALA A 71 -2.57 10.33 8.53
CA ALA A 71 -1.47 11.08 7.93
C ALA A 71 -1.09 12.34 8.74
N ARG A 72 -2.02 12.91 9.50
CA ARG A 72 -1.79 14.13 10.30
C ARG A 72 -0.74 13.95 11.39
N GLN A 73 -0.52 12.72 11.87
CA GLN A 73 0.56 12.46 12.84
C GLN A 73 1.95 12.74 12.27
N TYR A 74 2.09 12.75 10.93
CA TYR A 74 3.34 13.05 10.23
C TYR A 74 3.44 14.51 9.78
N GLY A 75 2.39 15.32 9.94
CA GLY A 75 2.39 16.74 9.61
C GLY A 75 1.00 17.32 9.33
N ALA A 76 0.86 18.64 9.49
CA ALA A 76 -0.43 19.33 9.41
C ALA A 76 -0.96 19.52 7.97
N ASN A 77 -0.07 19.65 6.98
CA ASN A 77 -0.43 19.93 5.58
C ASN A 77 -0.52 18.64 4.76
N VAL A 78 -1.65 17.94 4.88
CA VAL A 78 -1.93 16.70 4.15
C VAL A 78 -2.77 16.97 2.90
N THR A 79 -2.23 16.65 1.74
CA THR A 79 -2.99 16.58 0.47
C THR A 79 -3.22 15.11 0.12
N ASN A 80 -4.46 14.71 -0.15
CA ASN A 80 -4.80 13.33 -0.50
C ASN A 80 -5.27 13.19 -1.95
N ARG A 81 -4.82 12.14 -2.63
CA ARG A 81 -5.34 11.72 -3.93
C ARG A 81 -5.62 10.23 -3.89
N ARG A 82 -6.90 9.88 -4.05
CA ARG A 82 -7.34 8.50 -4.22
C ARG A 82 -7.03 8.05 -5.64
N THR A 83 -6.41 6.89 -5.79
CA THR A 83 -6.27 6.23 -7.08
C THR A 83 -6.86 4.83 -6.95
N PRO A 84 -7.86 4.44 -7.75
CA PRO A 84 -8.30 3.05 -7.77
C PRO A 84 -7.08 2.16 -8.06
N ALA A 85 -6.98 1.04 -7.35
CA ALA A 85 -5.83 0.15 -7.51
C ALA A 85 -5.68 -0.18 -8.99
N ARG A 86 -4.51 0.09 -9.56
CA ARG A 86 -4.19 -0.35 -10.92
C ARG A 86 -4.32 -1.86 -10.87
N ARG A 87 -5.28 -2.43 -11.61
CA ARG A 87 -5.34 -3.89 -11.80
C ARG A 87 -4.02 -4.28 -12.45
N PHE A 88 -3.05 -4.69 -11.64
CA PHE A 88 -1.92 -5.43 -12.17
C PHE A 88 -2.56 -6.68 -12.76
N PRO A 89 -2.36 -6.99 -14.06
CA PRO A 89 -2.76 -8.29 -14.56
C PRO A 89 -2.16 -9.31 -13.62
N ALA A 90 -3.00 -10.22 -13.12
CA ALA A 90 -2.58 -11.30 -12.24
C ALA A 90 -1.28 -11.86 -12.83
N GLN A 91 -0.22 -11.92 -12.01
CA GLN A 91 1.00 -12.61 -12.41
C GLN A 91 0.56 -14.03 -12.76
N THR A 92 0.37 -14.28 -14.05
CA THR A 92 0.24 -15.61 -14.57
C THR A 92 1.59 -16.20 -14.22
N ALA A 93 1.61 -17.12 -13.26
CA ALA A 93 2.80 -17.91 -13.01
C ALA A 93 3.17 -18.51 -14.35
N SER A 94 4.16 -17.90 -15.01
CA SER A 94 4.81 -18.46 -16.17
C SER A 94 5.51 -19.69 -15.61
N SER A 95 4.80 -20.82 -15.65
CA SER A 95 5.36 -22.13 -15.37
C SER A 95 6.52 -22.29 -16.34
N ASN A 96 7.72 -22.07 -15.83
CA ASN A 96 8.95 -22.32 -16.57
C ASN A 96 9.01 -23.82 -16.85
N ARG A 97 8.62 -24.19 -18.06
CA ARG A 97 9.41 -24.96 -19.01
C ARG A 97 10.39 -25.96 -18.37
N THR A 98 10.00 -27.23 -18.34
CA THR A 98 10.93 -28.37 -18.25
C THR A 98 11.75 -28.41 -19.55
N PRO A 99 13.09 -28.43 -19.50
CA PRO A 99 13.88 -28.97 -20.60
C PRO A 99 14.03 -30.49 -20.39
N GLU A 100 13.60 -31.27 -21.38
CA GLU A 100 14.24 -32.56 -21.67
C GLU A 100 15.36 -32.32 -22.69
#